data_AF-A0A928P355-F1
#
_entry.id   AF-A0A928P355-F1
#
_cell.length_a   1.000
_cell.length_b   1.000
_cell.length_c   1.000
_cell.angle_alpha   90.00
_cell.angle_beta   90.00
_cell.angle_gamma   90.00
#
_symmetry.space_group_name_H-M   'P 1'
#
loop_
_entity.id
_entity.type
_entity.pdbx_description
1 polymer ?
#
loop_
_entity_poly.entity_id
_entity_poly.type
_entity_poly.pdbx_seq_one_letter_code
_entity_poly.pdbx_strand_id
1 'polypeptide(L)'
;MNISEKAAYVKGLMEGMKLDESTNEGKLFKAIADLLEDISLSVLDLEDGQSYLEEYIDEIDADLGEVERDIYECDDDCCDCCDDDDCDCCDCCDDDCDCDCFATVCPTCGEEVYFDADTEDDVIICPSCNTEIELEDIDDIEE
;
A
#
# COMPACT_ATOMS: atom_id res chain seq x y z
N MET A 1 -20.23 28.63 13.05
CA MET A 1 -19.65 29.66 12.17
C MET A 1 -18.63 28.99 11.27
N ASN A 2 -19.08 28.52 10.12
CA ASN A 2 -18.22 28.09 9.01
C ASN A 2 -17.48 29.31 8.42
N ILE A 3 -16.54 29.06 7.51
CA ILE A 3 -15.66 30.13 7.02
C ILE A 3 -16.44 31.20 6.22
N SER A 4 -17.48 30.78 5.52
CA SER A 4 -18.37 31.65 4.74
C SER A 4 -19.23 32.55 5.62
N GLU A 5 -19.75 32.03 6.75
CA GLU A 5 -20.44 32.83 7.77
C GLU A 5 -19.52 33.89 8.39
N LYS A 6 -18.23 33.56 8.58
CA LYS A 6 -17.24 34.52 9.07
C LYS A 6 -16.90 35.59 8.02
N ALA A 7 -16.73 35.20 6.75
CA ALA A 7 -16.49 36.15 5.66
C ALA A 7 -17.68 37.12 5.48
N ALA A 8 -18.91 36.60 5.49
CA ALA A 8 -20.13 37.40 5.44
C ALA A 8 -20.25 38.35 6.64
N TYR A 9 -19.88 37.90 7.84
CA TYR A 9 -19.85 38.74 9.03
C TYR A 9 -18.86 39.91 8.90
N VAL A 10 -17.65 39.66 8.40
CA VAL A 10 -16.63 40.70 8.17
C VAL A 10 -17.10 41.70 7.11
N LYS A 11 -17.72 41.23 6.02
CA LYS A 11 -18.30 42.09 4.97
C LYS A 11 -19.41 42.98 5.55
N GLY A 12 -20.32 42.41 6.34
CA GLY A 12 -21.37 43.17 7.01
C GLY A 12 -20.86 44.20 8.03
N LEU A 13 -19.78 43.88 8.76
CA LEU A 13 -19.10 44.84 9.62
C LEU A 13 -18.50 46.01 8.82
N MET A 14 -17.84 45.72 7.70
CA MET A 14 -17.24 46.73 6.83
C MET A 14 -18.30 47.69 6.27
N GLU A 15 -19.43 47.17 5.79
CA GLU A 15 -20.56 47.97 5.31
C GLU A 15 -21.15 48.84 6.43
N GLY A 16 -21.28 48.28 7.64
CA GLY A 16 -21.79 48.98 8.81
C GLY A 16 -20.89 50.13 9.30
N MET A 17 -19.58 50.05 9.06
CA MET A 17 -18.61 51.09 9.40
C MET A 17 -18.68 52.32 8.50
N LYS A 18 -19.42 52.27 7.38
CA LYS A 18 -19.56 53.36 6.41
C LYS A 18 -18.21 53.93 5.95
N LEU A 19 -17.29 53.02 5.62
CA LEU A 19 -15.97 53.40 5.11
C LEU A 19 -16.10 54.20 3.81
N ASP A 20 -15.29 55.25 3.68
CA ASP A 20 -15.22 56.02 2.45
C ASP A 20 -14.37 55.27 1.41
N GLU A 21 -15.03 54.59 0.48
CA GLU A 21 -14.41 53.82 -0.60
C GLU A 21 -13.60 54.69 -1.59
N SER A 22 -13.63 56.01 -1.48
CA SER A 22 -12.78 56.89 -2.30
C SER A 22 -11.35 57.00 -1.76
N THR A 23 -11.16 56.77 -0.46
CA THR A 23 -9.86 56.77 0.22
C THR A 23 -9.01 55.55 -0.12
N ASN A 24 -7.70 55.63 0.09
CA ASN A 24 -6.80 54.50 -0.16
C ASN A 24 -7.11 53.34 0.80
N GLU A 25 -7.42 53.67 2.05
CA GLU A 25 -7.79 52.73 3.11
C GLU A 25 -9.13 52.05 2.79
N GLY A 26 -10.14 52.80 2.35
CA GLY A 26 -11.45 52.25 1.97
C GLY A 26 -11.35 51.28 0.79
N LYS A 27 -10.54 51.61 -0.23
CA LYS A 27 -10.25 50.70 -1.35
C LYS A 27 -9.55 49.43 -0.91
N LEU A 28 -8.59 49.55 0.02
CA LEU A 28 -7.87 48.39 0.57
C LEU A 28 -8.82 47.47 1.35
N PHE A 29 -9.65 48.01 2.24
CA PHE A 29 -10.59 47.21 3.02
C PHE A 29 -11.61 46.51 2.14
N LYS A 30 -12.12 47.19 1.11
CA LYS A 30 -13.00 46.57 0.11
C LYS A 30 -12.35 45.39 -0.59
N ALA A 31 -11.12 45.59 -1.10
CA ALA A 31 -10.36 44.52 -1.74
C ALA A 31 -10.09 43.33 -0.79
N ILE A 32 -9.85 43.59 0.50
CA ILE A 32 -9.70 42.53 1.51
C ILE A 32 -11.01 41.78 1.73
N ALA A 33 -12.14 42.48 1.81
CA ALA A 33 -13.45 41.84 1.99
C ALA A 33 -13.83 40.96 0.79
N ASP A 34 -13.60 41.45 -0.43
CA ASP A 34 -13.83 40.70 -1.67
C ASP A 34 -12.92 39.45 -1.71
N LEU A 35 -11.63 39.60 -1.37
CA LEU A 35 -10.70 38.47 -1.30
C LEU A 35 -11.13 37.42 -0.26
N LEU A 36 -11.63 37.85 0.90
CA LEU A 36 -12.11 36.93 1.94
C LEU A 36 -13.35 36.16 1.50
N GLU A 37 -14.22 36.77 0.69
CA GLU A 37 -15.37 36.09 0.07
C GLU A 37 -14.88 35.03 -0.92
N ASP A 38 -13.96 35.37 -1.82
CA ASP A 38 -13.38 34.43 -2.79
C ASP A 38 -12.66 33.25 -2.11
N ILE A 39 -11.88 33.53 -1.05
CA ILE A 39 -11.23 32.49 -0.24
C ILE A 39 -12.29 31.62 0.43
N SER A 40 -13.37 32.20 0.95
CA SER A 40 -14.41 31.41 1.62
C SER A 40 -15.11 30.44 0.66
N LEU A 41 -15.37 30.85 -0.59
CA LEU A 41 -15.92 29.99 -1.62
C LEU A 41 -14.93 28.90 -2.03
N SER A 42 -13.67 29.26 -2.25
CA SER A 42 -12.63 28.30 -2.62
C SER A 42 -12.40 27.24 -1.54
N VAL A 43 -12.51 27.61 -0.26
CA VAL A 43 -12.41 26.66 0.85
C VAL A 43 -13.62 25.73 0.91
N LEU A 44 -14.84 26.23 0.65
CA LEU A 44 -16.01 25.36 0.56
C LEU A 44 -15.87 24.33 -0.57
N ASP A 45 -15.43 24.77 -1.75
CA ASP A 45 -15.21 23.85 -2.88
C ASP A 45 -14.15 22.77 -2.55
N LEU A 46 -13.12 23.12 -1.76
CA LEU A 46 -12.12 22.17 -1.27
C LEU A 46 -12.69 21.22 -0.22
N GLU A 47 -13.51 21.70 0.72
CA GLU A 47 -14.17 20.86 1.73
C GLU A 47 -15.10 19.84 1.06
N ASP A 48 -15.87 20.26 0.04
CA ASP A 48 -16.73 19.37 -0.74
C ASP A 48 -15.91 18.34 -1.53
N GLY A 49 -14.82 18.77 -2.17
CA GLY A 49 -13.91 17.87 -2.89
C GLY A 49 -13.21 16.87 -1.98
N GLN A 50 -12.84 17.28 -0.77
CA GLN A 50 -12.26 16.39 0.24
C GLN A 50 -13.28 15.35 0.69
N SER A 51 -14.51 15.75 1.00
CA SER A 51 -15.57 14.81 1.41
C SER A 51 -15.84 13.76 0.33
N TYR A 52 -15.83 14.16 -0.94
CA TYR A 52 -15.97 13.22 -2.06
C TYR A 52 -14.80 12.23 -2.15
N LEU A 53 -13.57 12.70 -1.93
CA LEU A 53 -12.40 11.82 -1.93
C LEU A 53 -12.41 10.83 -0.76
N GLU A 54 -12.90 11.24 0.41
CA GLU A 54 -13.07 10.35 1.57
C GLU A 54 -14.03 9.20 1.23
N GLU A 55 -15.19 9.49 0.65
CA GLU A 55 -16.15 8.46 0.19
C GLU A 55 -15.54 7.52 -0.86
N TYR A 56 -14.75 8.07 -1.79
CA TYR A 56 -14.08 7.26 -2.82
C TYR A 56 -12.97 6.37 -2.25
N ILE A 57 -12.25 6.83 -1.23
CA ILE A 57 -11.24 6.01 -0.54
C ILE A 57 -11.91 4.86 0.20
N ASP A 58 -13.05 5.10 0.86
CA ASP A 58 -13.81 4.05 1.52
C ASP A 58 -14.31 2.99 0.51
N GLU A 59 -14.69 3.40 -0.70
CA GLU A 59 -15.05 2.48 -1.80
C GLU A 59 -13.84 1.64 -2.24
N ILE A 60 -12.67 2.26 -2.44
CA ILE A 60 -11.44 1.53 -2.78
C ILE A 60 -11.04 0.55 -1.68
N ASP A 61 -11.13 0.94 -0.41
CA ASP A 61 -10.81 0.08 0.73
C ASP A 61 -11.71 -1.17 0.76
N ALA A 62 -13.02 -1.00 0.51
CA ALA A 62 -13.95 -2.11 0.40
C ALA A 62 -13.64 -3.05 -0.78
N ASP A 63 -13.35 -2.48 -1.96
CA ASP A 63 -12.99 -3.25 -3.15
C ASP A 63 -11.67 -4.02 -2.96
N LEU A 64 -10.67 -3.40 -2.33
CA LEU A 64 -9.41 -4.06 -1.99
C LEU A 64 -9.60 -5.17 -0.96
N GLY A 65 -10.49 -4.97 0.02
CA GLY A 65 -10.88 -6.01 0.96
C GLY A 65 -11.63 -7.17 0.29
N GLU A 66 -12.34 -6.95 -0.82
CA GLU A 66 -12.88 -8.05 -1.64
C GLU A 66 -11.76 -8.82 -2.35
N VAL A 67 -10.80 -8.12 -2.95
CA VAL A 67 -9.64 -8.74 -3.61
C VAL A 67 -8.75 -9.50 -2.62
N GLU A 68 -8.53 -8.96 -1.43
CA GLU A 68 -7.78 -9.63 -0.36
C GLU A 68 -8.46 -10.95 0.00
N ARG A 69 -9.79 -10.96 0.11
CA ARG A 69 -10.54 -12.19 0.37
C ARG A 69 -10.43 -13.20 -0.77
N ASP A 70 -10.61 -12.76 -2.02
CA ASP A 70 -10.47 -13.65 -3.18
C ASP A 70 -9.07 -14.28 -3.30
N ILE A 71 -8.01 -13.59 -2.82
CA ILE A 71 -6.62 -14.06 -2.90
C ILE A 71 -6.22 -14.87 -1.66
N TYR A 72 -6.51 -14.38 -0.45
CA TYR A 72 -6.00 -14.92 0.81
C TYR A 72 -7.00 -15.85 1.53
N GLU A 73 -8.32 -15.67 1.39
CA GLU A 73 -9.30 -16.63 1.96
C GLU A 73 -9.36 -17.94 1.15
N CYS A 74 -8.74 -17.99 -0.04
CA CYS A 74 -8.54 -19.24 -0.77
C CYS A 74 -7.45 -20.14 -0.17
N ASP A 75 -6.61 -19.65 0.76
CA ASP A 75 -5.58 -20.46 1.43
C ASP A 75 -6.03 -20.98 2.81
N ASP A 76 -6.90 -20.26 3.53
CA ASP A 76 -7.30 -20.66 4.90
C ASP A 76 -8.51 -21.62 4.96
N ASP A 77 -9.41 -21.60 3.97
CA ASP A 77 -10.54 -22.55 3.87
C ASP A 77 -10.25 -23.74 2.93
N CYS A 78 -9.14 -23.75 2.20
CA CYS A 78 -8.69 -24.94 1.46
C CYS A 78 -8.14 -26.05 2.36
N CYS A 79 -7.92 -25.76 3.65
CA CYS A 79 -7.43 -26.74 4.62
C CYS A 79 -8.50 -27.73 5.13
N ASP A 80 -9.79 -27.57 4.77
CA ASP A 80 -10.85 -28.58 5.03
C ASP A 80 -11.14 -29.47 3.80
N CYS A 81 -10.38 -29.30 2.70
CA CYS A 81 -10.47 -30.14 1.50
C CYS A 81 -9.33 -31.17 1.37
N CYS A 82 -8.43 -31.27 2.36
CA CYS A 82 -7.32 -32.24 2.38
C CYS A 82 -7.74 -33.67 2.76
N ASP A 83 -8.92 -34.13 2.29
CA ASP A 83 -9.34 -35.54 2.37
C ASP A 83 -9.32 -36.21 0.97
N ASP A 84 -8.73 -35.55 -0.03
CA ASP A 84 -8.44 -36.12 -1.35
C ASP A 84 -6.94 -35.95 -1.65
N ASP A 85 -6.25 -37.10 -1.84
CA ASP A 85 -4.80 -37.29 -2.01
C ASP A 85 -4.20 -36.62 -3.28
N ASP A 86 -4.82 -35.58 -3.86
CA ASP A 86 -4.49 -35.06 -5.21
C ASP A 86 -4.48 -33.52 -5.28
N CYS A 87 -4.22 -32.83 -4.15
CA CYS A 87 -4.18 -31.37 -4.10
C CYS A 87 -2.72 -30.85 -4.16
N ASP A 88 -2.24 -30.59 -5.38
CA ASP A 88 -0.92 -30.02 -5.73
C ASP A 88 -0.67 -28.56 -5.25
N CYS A 89 -1.39 -28.07 -4.23
CA CYS A 89 -1.40 -26.65 -3.85
C CYS A 89 -0.76 -26.33 -2.48
N CYS A 90 -0.07 -27.29 -1.85
CA CYS A 90 0.45 -27.14 -0.48
C CYS A 90 1.97 -27.28 -0.37
N ASP A 91 2.76 -26.52 -1.14
CA ASP A 91 4.23 -26.64 -1.02
C ASP A 91 5.00 -25.31 -0.90
N CYS A 92 4.34 -24.18 -0.59
CA CYS A 92 5.05 -22.90 -0.46
C CYS A 92 4.59 -21.98 0.69
N CYS A 93 3.73 -22.44 1.60
CA CYS A 93 3.16 -21.57 2.65
C CYS A 93 3.34 -22.18 4.05
N ASP A 94 4.58 -22.35 4.51
CA ASP A 94 4.85 -22.17 5.94
C ASP A 94 6.31 -21.73 6.20
N ASP A 95 6.48 -20.67 7.01
CA ASP A 95 7.77 -20.17 7.54
C ASP A 95 8.24 -21.05 8.73
N ASP A 96 7.49 -22.12 9.03
CA ASP A 96 7.78 -23.20 9.99
C ASP A 96 7.81 -24.58 9.30
N CYS A 97 7.93 -24.63 7.96
CA CYS A 97 8.27 -25.86 7.27
C CYS A 97 9.76 -26.12 7.52
N ASP A 98 10.10 -27.11 8.36
CA ASP A 98 11.41 -27.80 8.44
C ASP A 98 11.76 -28.48 7.09
N CYS A 99 11.50 -27.82 5.96
CA CYS A 99 12.11 -28.17 4.70
C CYS A 99 13.50 -27.55 4.75
N ASP A 100 14.47 -28.34 5.21
CA ASP A 100 15.89 -27.96 5.27
C ASP A 100 16.41 -27.71 3.83
N CYS A 101 16.03 -26.57 3.25
CA CYS A 101 16.45 -26.15 1.92
C CYS A 101 17.83 -25.49 2.03
N PHE A 102 18.85 -26.15 1.48
CA PHE A 102 20.19 -25.58 1.39
C PHE A 102 20.36 -24.81 0.08
N ALA A 103 21.16 -23.73 0.13
CA ALA A 103 21.49 -22.92 -1.03
C ALA A 103 23.00 -22.95 -1.29
N THR A 104 23.38 -23.19 -2.54
CA THR A 104 24.78 -23.08 -3.00
C THR A 104 24.87 -22.27 -4.28
N VAL A 105 26.02 -21.66 -4.53
CA VAL A 105 26.26 -20.86 -5.74
C VAL A 105 26.90 -21.74 -6.80
N CYS A 106 26.28 -21.83 -7.98
CA CYS A 106 26.85 -22.59 -9.08
C CYS A 106 28.21 -22.00 -9.50
N PRO A 107 29.31 -22.80 -9.51
CA PRO A 107 30.63 -22.30 -9.88
C PRO A 107 30.74 -21.89 -11.35
N THR A 108 29.83 -22.37 -12.21
CA THR A 108 29.88 -22.17 -13.66
C THR A 108 29.09 -20.93 -14.09
N CYS A 109 27.88 -20.74 -13.59
CA CYS A 109 27.03 -19.61 -13.97
C CYS A 109 26.89 -18.52 -12.88
N GLY A 110 27.29 -18.81 -11.64
CA GLY A 110 27.21 -17.88 -10.52
C GLY A 110 25.79 -17.64 -9.99
N GLU A 111 24.84 -18.50 -10.36
CA GLU A 111 23.45 -18.41 -9.92
C GLU A 111 23.23 -19.26 -8.66
N GLU A 112 22.39 -18.78 -7.75
CA GLU A 112 22.02 -19.50 -6.52
C GLU A 112 21.10 -20.67 -6.89
N VAL A 113 21.45 -21.85 -6.39
CA VAL A 113 20.73 -23.10 -6.59
C VAL A 113 20.23 -23.57 -5.23
N TYR A 114 18.94 -23.87 -5.15
CA TYR A 114 18.26 -24.36 -3.95
C TYR A 114 18.00 -25.87 -4.10
N PHE A 115 18.22 -26.64 -3.03
CA PHE A 115 18.02 -28.09 -2.99
C PHE A 115 17.69 -28.55 -1.56
N ASP A 116 16.98 -29.66 -1.45
CA ASP A 116 16.51 -30.19 -0.17
C ASP A 116 17.62 -31.00 0.54
N ALA A 117 17.64 -30.95 1.87
CA ALA A 117 18.57 -31.72 2.72
C ALA A 117 18.50 -33.23 2.53
N ASP A 118 17.35 -33.74 2.09
CA ASP A 118 17.11 -35.16 1.84
C ASP A 118 17.67 -35.65 0.50
N THR A 119 18.45 -34.81 -0.20
CA THR A 119 19.12 -35.22 -1.44
C THR A 119 20.18 -36.29 -1.11
N GLU A 120 19.85 -37.57 -1.33
CA GLU A 120 20.79 -38.71 -1.14
C GLU A 120 21.99 -38.68 -2.11
N ASP A 121 21.96 -37.81 -3.12
CA ASP A 121 23.00 -37.66 -4.11
C ASP A 121 23.97 -36.52 -3.72
N ASP A 122 25.26 -36.83 -3.54
CA ASP A 122 26.35 -35.86 -3.29
C ASP A 122 26.58 -34.88 -4.47
N VAL A 123 25.78 -34.98 -5.55
CA VAL A 123 25.92 -34.21 -6.78
C VAL A 123 24.57 -33.68 -7.23
N ILE A 124 24.43 -32.35 -7.26
CA ILE A 124 23.24 -31.67 -7.78
C ILE A 124 23.51 -31.06 -9.16
N ILE A 125 22.48 -30.99 -10.01
CA ILE A 125 22.60 -30.40 -11.34
C ILE A 125 22.04 -28.98 -11.30
N CYS A 126 22.87 -28.00 -11.67
CA CYS A 126 22.40 -26.61 -11.79
C CYS A 126 21.27 -26.50 -12.83
N PRO A 127 20.09 -25.95 -12.49
CA PRO A 127 18.98 -25.80 -13.43
C PRO A 127 19.25 -24.78 -14.54
N SER A 128 20.10 -23.79 -14.28
CA SER A 128 20.42 -22.73 -15.26
C SER A 128 21.44 -23.14 -16.31
N CYS A 129 22.40 -24.00 -15.95
CA CYS A 129 23.53 -24.33 -16.84
C CYS A 129 23.84 -25.82 -16.97
N ASN A 130 23.06 -26.69 -16.34
CA ASN A 130 23.20 -28.15 -16.38
C ASN A 130 24.58 -28.66 -15.93
N THR A 131 25.32 -27.89 -15.14
CA THR A 131 26.60 -28.33 -14.57
C THR A 131 26.35 -29.09 -13.27
N GLU A 132 27.07 -30.21 -13.11
CA GLU A 132 27.13 -30.99 -11.87
C GLU A 132 27.92 -30.21 -10.80
N ILE A 133 27.32 -30.03 -9.63
CA ILE A 133 27.88 -29.37 -8.45
C ILE A 133 28.04 -30.46 -7.38
N GLU A 134 29.27 -30.72 -6.95
CA GLU A 134 29.55 -31.63 -5.84
C GLU A 134 29.30 -30.91 -4.51
N LEU A 135 28.52 -31.53 -3.63
CA LEU A 135 28.24 -31.04 -2.28
C LEU A 135 29.33 -31.59 -1.34
N GLU A 136 30.35 -30.79 -1.02
CA GLU A 136 31.39 -31.18 -0.06
C GLU A 136 30.83 -31.11 1.37
N ASP A 137 30.54 -32.29 1.96
CA ASP A 137 30.26 -32.59 3.38
C ASP A 137 29.55 -31.47 4.18
N ILE A 138 28.20 -31.45 4.10
CA ILE A 138 27.32 -30.54 4.87
C ILE A 138 27.25 -30.93 6.37
N ASP A 139 27.98 -31.98 6.79
CA ASP A 139 28.01 -32.54 8.15
C ASP A 139 28.57 -31.60 9.26
N ASP A 140 29.08 -30.41 8.92
CA ASP A 140 29.71 -29.49 9.89
C ASP A 140 28.87 -28.24 10.26
N ILE A 141 27.56 -28.19 9.94
CA ILE A 141 26.66 -27.11 10.40
C ILE A 141 25.76 -27.59 11.56
N GLU A 142 26.38 -28.10 12.62
CA GLU A 142 25.79 -28.11 13.98
C GLU A 142 26.76 -27.43 14.97
N GLU A 143 26.81 -26.09 14.98
CA GLU A 143 26.94 -25.25 16.21
C GLU A 143 26.63 -23.77 15.99
#